data_AF-A0A8J5GTQ1-F1
#
_entry.id   AF-A0A8J5GTQ1-F1
#
_cell.length_a   1.000
_cell.length_b   1.000
_cell.length_c   1.000
_cell.angle_alpha   90.00
_cell.angle_beta   90.00
_cell.angle_gamma   90.00
#
_symmetry.space_group_name_H-M   'P 1'
#
loop_
_entity.id
_entity.type
_entity.pdbx_description
1 polymer ?
#
loop_
_entity_poly.entity_id
_entity_poly.type
_entity_poly.pdbx_seq_one_letter_code
_entity_poly.pdbx_strand_id
1 'polypeptide(L)'
;MREQRSSRLIATSSERVRLAGAAIVAPVSNYCVIYKRADGFSSADLKVFPKLALREQYAAQVRQQGEYLSLHRDMIIGFGNWEFSPLELDNPFPNNEGSVHLWHGTEDTIVPFSLSRYISQKLSWIQFHEVPDAGHMFPLADGMSDVIVEALLLGKK
;
A
#
# COMPACT_ATOMS: atom_id res chain seq x y z
N MET A 1 18.86 -4.42 -46.66
CA MET A 1 19.65 -5.04 -45.57
C MET A 1 20.39 -3.92 -44.85
N ARG A 2 19.87 -3.45 -43.70
CA ARG A 2 20.57 -2.58 -42.73
C ARG A 2 19.73 -2.53 -41.45
N GLU A 3 20.34 -3.00 -40.36
CA GLU A 3 19.84 -3.02 -38.99
C GLU A 3 19.46 -1.61 -38.48
N GLN A 4 18.33 -1.51 -37.78
CA GLN A 4 18.11 -0.50 -36.75
C GLN A 4 17.90 -1.24 -35.42
N ARG A 5 18.94 -1.30 -34.60
CA ARG A 5 18.84 -1.69 -33.20
C ARG A 5 18.12 -0.57 -32.43
N SER A 6 16.91 -0.87 -31.98
CA SER A 6 16.19 -0.05 -31.02
C SER A 6 16.82 -0.26 -29.64
N SER A 7 17.52 0.76 -29.15
CA SER A 7 18.07 0.81 -27.80
C SER A 7 16.90 0.93 -26.81
N ARG A 8 16.48 -0.20 -26.21
CA ARG A 8 15.65 -0.19 -25.01
C ARG A 8 16.46 0.45 -23.89
N LEU A 9 15.99 1.59 -23.37
CA LEU A 9 16.41 2.09 -22.07
C LEU A 9 16.04 1.02 -21.04
N ILE A 10 17.05 0.30 -20.55
CA ILE A 10 16.95 -0.53 -19.35
C ILE A 10 17.10 0.45 -18.20
N ALA A 11 15.99 0.87 -17.61
CA ALA A 11 16.01 1.58 -16.33
C ALA A 11 16.63 0.63 -15.28
N THR A 12 17.75 1.04 -14.73
CA THR A 12 18.50 0.27 -13.72
C THR A 12 17.69 0.22 -12.41
N SER A 13 17.89 -0.81 -11.58
CA SER A 13 17.09 -1.04 -10.36
C SER A 13 17.08 0.12 -9.37
N SER A 14 18.05 1.04 -9.48
CA SER A 14 18.15 2.26 -8.68
C SER A 14 17.05 3.29 -8.96
N GLU A 15 16.49 3.35 -10.18
CA GLU A 15 15.51 4.39 -10.55
C GLU A 15 14.08 4.10 -10.08
N ARG A 16 13.79 2.87 -9.63
CA ARG A 16 12.45 2.50 -9.12
C ARG A 16 12.21 2.92 -7.66
N VAL A 17 13.25 3.35 -6.94
CA VAL A 17 13.15 3.76 -5.53
C VAL A 17 12.89 5.27 -5.36
N ARG A 18 12.75 6.02 -6.46
CA ARG A 18 12.55 7.49 -6.44
C ARG A 18 11.08 7.96 -6.47
N LEU A 19 10.14 7.16 -5.99
CA LEU A 19 8.80 7.65 -5.63
C LEU A 19 8.77 7.87 -4.12
N ALA A 20 9.12 9.09 -3.73
CA ALA A 20 9.18 9.54 -2.36
C ALA A 20 7.79 9.59 -1.71
N GLY A 21 7.71 9.14 -0.44
CA GLY A 21 6.73 9.57 0.54
C GLY A 21 5.46 8.72 0.64
N ALA A 22 5.32 8.03 1.79
CA ALA A 22 4.19 7.22 2.23
C ALA A 22 3.97 5.88 1.50
N ALA A 23 4.44 4.79 2.12
CA ALA A 23 3.94 3.46 1.81
C ALA A 23 2.56 3.27 2.47
N ILE A 24 1.52 3.89 1.90
CA ILE A 24 0.16 3.35 2.00
C ILE A 24 0.06 2.31 0.90
N VAL A 25 0.59 1.10 1.13
CA VAL A 25 0.37 0.00 0.19
C VAL A 25 -1.01 -0.58 0.45
N ALA A 26 -2.01 0.07 -0.12
CA ALA A 26 -3.25 -0.60 -0.46
C ALA A 26 -3.62 -0.13 -1.88
N PRO A 27 -3.23 -0.88 -2.93
CA PRO A 27 -3.57 -0.53 -4.29
C PRO A 27 -5.08 -0.41 -4.39
N VAL A 28 -5.56 0.73 -4.89
CA VAL A 28 -6.99 1.08 -4.97
C VAL A 28 -7.81 0.02 -5.71
N SER A 29 -7.14 -0.80 -6.52
CA SER A 29 -7.72 -1.90 -7.28
C SER A 29 -8.07 -3.15 -6.46
N ASN A 30 -7.30 -3.47 -5.39
CA ASN A 30 -7.62 -4.60 -4.51
C ASN A 30 -8.96 -4.40 -3.80
N TYR A 31 -9.32 -3.16 -3.48
CA TYR A 31 -10.58 -2.86 -2.82
C TYR A 31 -11.80 -3.35 -3.61
N CYS A 32 -11.78 -3.35 -4.94
CA CYS A 32 -12.96 -3.73 -5.75
C CYS A 32 -13.26 -5.24 -5.71
N VAL A 33 -12.25 -6.09 -5.46
CA VAL A 33 -12.44 -7.54 -5.27
C VAL A 33 -12.88 -7.83 -3.84
N ILE A 34 -12.16 -7.28 -2.87
CA ILE A 34 -12.39 -7.58 -1.45
C ILE A 34 -13.74 -7.00 -1.02
N TYR A 35 -14.13 -5.80 -1.47
CA TYR A 35 -15.40 -5.14 -1.14
C TYR A 35 -16.66 -5.97 -1.45
N LYS A 36 -16.61 -6.90 -2.40
CA LYS A 36 -17.78 -7.75 -2.72
C LYS A 36 -18.04 -8.85 -1.69
N ARG A 37 -17.13 -9.08 -0.74
CA ARG A 37 -17.36 -9.98 0.41
C ARG A 37 -16.89 -9.32 1.70
N ALA A 38 -17.84 -9.06 2.58
CA ALA A 38 -17.62 -8.44 3.88
C ALA A 38 -16.95 -9.38 4.91
N ASP A 39 -16.81 -10.67 4.59
CA ASP A 39 -16.27 -11.71 5.47
C ASP A 39 -14.79 -11.53 5.79
N GLY A 40 -14.03 -10.91 4.91
CA GLY A 40 -12.59 -10.65 5.08
C GLY A 40 -12.24 -9.38 5.84
N PHE A 41 -13.22 -8.65 6.38
CA PHE A 41 -13.01 -7.33 6.99
C PHE A 41 -13.37 -7.29 8.47
N SER A 42 -12.68 -6.42 9.20
CA SER A 42 -12.91 -6.24 10.62
C SER A 42 -14.21 -5.48 10.90
N SER A 43 -14.66 -5.52 12.17
CA SER A 43 -15.83 -4.74 12.58
C SER A 43 -15.63 -3.23 12.38
N ALA A 44 -14.40 -2.75 12.52
CA ALA A 44 -14.03 -1.36 12.28
C ALA A 44 -14.12 -1.00 10.78
N ASP A 45 -13.69 -1.91 9.90
CA ASP A 45 -13.76 -1.73 8.45
C ASP A 45 -15.21 -1.60 7.97
N LEU A 46 -16.11 -2.46 8.47
CA LEU A 46 -17.53 -2.42 8.09
C LEU A 46 -18.20 -1.07 8.41
N LYS A 47 -17.73 -0.36 9.44
CA LYS A 47 -18.23 0.99 9.80
C LYS A 47 -17.84 2.05 8.77
N VAL A 48 -16.70 1.89 8.08
CA VAL A 48 -16.21 2.85 7.08
C VAL A 48 -16.66 2.52 5.64
N PHE A 49 -17.22 1.34 5.40
CA PHE A 49 -17.69 0.89 4.08
C PHE A 49 -18.63 1.84 3.34
N PRO A 50 -19.56 2.57 3.98
CA PRO A 50 -20.39 3.52 3.26
C PRO A 50 -19.58 4.57 2.47
N LYS A 51 -18.35 4.87 2.89
CA LYS A 51 -17.44 5.78 2.18
C LYS A 51 -16.81 5.15 0.94
N LEU A 52 -16.70 3.82 0.90
CA LEU A 52 -16.29 3.07 -0.29
C LEU A 52 -17.39 2.98 -1.34
N ALA A 53 -18.67 3.04 -0.96
CA ALA A 53 -19.78 2.98 -1.91
C ALA A 53 -19.71 4.13 -2.95
N LEU A 54 -19.17 5.29 -2.57
CA LEU A 54 -18.88 6.40 -3.50
C LEU A 54 -17.90 6.03 -4.61
N ARG A 55 -17.12 4.95 -4.45
CA ARG A 55 -16.18 4.46 -5.47
C ARG A 55 -16.85 3.54 -6.48
N GLU A 56 -18.04 3.00 -6.21
CA GLU A 56 -18.76 2.11 -7.13
C GLU A 56 -19.08 2.79 -8.46
N GLN A 57 -19.32 4.11 -8.46
CA GLN A 57 -19.56 4.88 -9.67
C GLN A 57 -18.38 4.84 -10.67
N TYR A 58 -17.18 4.49 -10.20
CA TYR A 58 -15.98 4.37 -11.02
C TYR A 58 -15.65 2.91 -11.41
N ALA A 59 -16.50 1.94 -11.04
CA ALA A 59 -16.20 0.52 -11.23
C ALA A 59 -16.01 0.14 -12.71
N ALA A 60 -16.76 0.77 -13.63
CA ALA A 60 -16.62 0.55 -15.06
C ALA A 60 -15.25 1.02 -15.59
N GLN A 61 -14.78 2.17 -15.13
CA GLN A 61 -13.49 2.76 -15.49
C GLN A 61 -12.33 1.93 -14.93
N VAL A 62 -12.43 1.50 -13.67
CA VAL A 62 -11.43 0.62 -13.02
C VAL A 62 -11.30 -0.70 -13.75
N ARG A 63 -12.41 -1.24 -14.29
CA ARG A 63 -12.45 -2.54 -14.99
C ARG A 63 -12.42 -2.43 -16.51
N GLN A 64 -12.03 -1.28 -17.07
CA GLN A 64 -12.07 -1.03 -18.52
C GLN A 64 -11.23 -2.04 -19.33
N GLN A 65 -10.21 -2.66 -18.71
CA GLN A 65 -9.35 -3.67 -19.33
C GLN A 65 -9.83 -5.11 -19.09
N GLY A 66 -11.01 -5.28 -18.50
CA GLY A 66 -11.56 -6.57 -18.09
C GLY A 66 -11.07 -7.03 -16.71
N GLU A 67 -11.75 -8.01 -16.13
CA GLU A 67 -11.49 -8.47 -14.75
C GLU A 67 -10.12 -9.12 -14.60
N TYR A 68 -9.61 -9.84 -15.61
CA TYR A 68 -8.30 -10.47 -15.52
C TYR A 68 -7.18 -9.45 -15.34
N LEU A 69 -7.13 -8.43 -16.20
CA LEU A 69 -6.08 -7.41 -16.15
C LEU A 69 -6.24 -6.43 -15.00
N SER A 70 -7.48 -6.20 -14.54
CA SER A 70 -7.77 -5.20 -13.51
C SER A 70 -7.82 -5.78 -12.10
N LEU A 71 -8.22 -7.05 -11.92
CA LEU A 71 -8.43 -7.66 -10.60
C LEU A 71 -7.48 -8.83 -10.37
N HIS A 72 -7.47 -9.81 -11.27
CA HIS A 72 -6.69 -11.03 -11.06
C HIS A 72 -5.19 -10.74 -11.09
N ARG A 73 -4.75 -9.90 -12.03
CA ARG A 73 -3.35 -9.48 -12.12
C ARG A 73 -2.89 -8.74 -10.86
N ASP A 74 -3.73 -7.88 -10.31
CA ASP A 74 -3.40 -7.14 -9.09
C ASP A 74 -3.32 -8.06 -7.87
N MET A 75 -4.20 -9.06 -7.77
CA MET A 75 -4.08 -10.11 -6.75
C MET A 75 -2.82 -10.97 -6.94
N ILE A 76 -2.48 -11.35 -8.18
CA ILE A 76 -1.26 -12.12 -8.48
C ILE A 76 -0.01 -11.33 -8.07
N ILE A 77 0.03 -10.02 -8.35
CA ILE A 77 1.16 -9.17 -7.95
C ILE A 77 1.16 -8.97 -6.43
N GLY A 78 0.02 -8.66 -5.82
CA GLY A 78 -0.07 -8.34 -4.40
C GLY A 78 0.16 -9.53 -3.46
N PHE A 79 -0.30 -10.73 -3.83
CA PHE A 79 -0.24 -11.94 -2.99
C PHE A 79 0.60 -13.07 -3.59
N GLY A 80 1.24 -12.84 -4.74
CA GLY A 80 2.14 -13.81 -5.36
C GLY A 80 3.46 -13.96 -4.62
N ASN A 81 4.36 -14.76 -5.18
CA ASN A 81 5.73 -14.86 -4.70
C ASN A 81 6.56 -13.70 -5.25
N TRP A 82 7.27 -13.02 -4.36
CA TRP A 82 8.16 -11.92 -4.72
C TRP A 82 9.58 -12.43 -4.75
N GLU A 83 10.35 -12.00 -5.75
CA GLU A 83 11.78 -12.33 -5.88
C GLU A 83 12.66 -11.54 -4.89
N PHE A 84 12.07 -10.61 -4.13
CA PHE A 84 12.77 -9.81 -3.15
C PHE A 84 11.99 -9.73 -1.83
N SER A 85 12.72 -9.51 -0.73
CA SER A 85 12.14 -9.31 0.59
C SER A 85 12.17 -7.83 0.98
N PRO A 86 11.11 -7.28 1.57
CA PRO A 86 11.17 -5.95 2.18
C PRO A 86 12.27 -5.83 3.23
N LEU A 87 12.65 -6.93 3.88
CA LEU A 87 13.69 -6.96 4.91
C LEU A 87 15.11 -6.73 4.37
N GLU A 88 15.29 -6.78 3.06
CA GLU A 88 16.57 -6.57 2.38
C GLU A 88 16.75 -5.09 1.95
N LEU A 89 15.82 -4.21 2.32
CA LEU A 89 15.87 -2.80 1.98
C LEU A 89 16.85 -2.04 2.87
N ASP A 90 17.78 -1.33 2.24
CA ASP A 90 18.62 -0.33 2.90
C ASP A 90 17.82 0.92 3.25
N ASN A 91 18.29 1.67 4.27
CA ASN A 91 17.70 2.95 4.62
C ASN A 91 17.81 3.92 3.42
N PRO A 92 16.69 4.39 2.83
CA PRO A 92 16.72 5.32 1.71
C PRO A 92 17.16 6.73 2.10
N PHE A 93 17.16 7.06 3.41
CA PHE A 93 17.51 8.38 3.95
C PHE A 93 18.63 8.27 5.01
N PRO A 94 19.86 7.89 4.61
CA PRO A 94 20.95 7.68 5.55
C PRO A 94 21.46 8.97 6.19
N ASN A 95 21.17 10.14 5.59
CA ASN A 95 21.60 11.46 6.07
C ASN A 95 20.48 12.20 6.82
N ASN A 96 19.40 11.51 7.20
CA ASN A 96 18.21 12.08 7.83
C ASN A 96 17.52 13.18 6.99
N GLU A 97 17.62 13.09 5.67
CA GLU A 97 16.96 13.97 4.71
C GLU A 97 15.46 13.67 4.56
N GLY A 98 14.98 12.57 5.16
CA GLY A 98 13.59 12.16 5.16
C GLY A 98 13.30 11.05 6.17
N SER A 99 12.06 10.59 6.19
CA SER A 99 11.60 9.48 7.03
C SER A 99 10.67 8.55 6.26
N VAL A 100 10.66 7.28 6.66
CA VAL A 100 9.69 6.29 6.19
C VAL A 100 8.77 5.92 7.34
N HIS A 101 7.47 5.95 7.08
CA HIS A 101 6.45 5.67 8.09
C HIS A 101 5.55 4.53 7.60
N LEU A 102 5.14 3.67 8.53
CA LEU A 102 4.25 2.53 8.29
C LEU A 102 3.12 2.56 9.31
N TRP A 103 1.89 2.81 8.86
CA TRP A 103 0.70 2.71 9.69
C TRP A 103 0.00 1.37 9.47
N HIS A 104 -0.48 0.75 10.56
CA HIS A 104 -1.19 -0.53 10.47
C HIS A 104 -2.28 -0.62 11.56
N GLY A 105 -3.50 -0.99 11.15
CA GLY A 105 -4.64 -1.20 12.05
C GLY A 105 -4.54 -2.51 12.84
N THR A 106 -4.66 -2.46 14.17
CA THR A 106 -4.48 -3.65 15.02
C THR A 106 -5.52 -4.75 14.81
N GLU A 107 -6.66 -4.43 14.18
CA GLU A 107 -7.72 -5.37 13.80
C GLU A 107 -7.72 -5.70 12.29
N ASP A 108 -6.65 -5.42 11.55
CA ASP A 108 -6.55 -5.79 10.13
C ASP A 108 -6.64 -7.32 9.97
N THR A 109 -7.66 -7.77 9.23
CA THR A 109 -7.94 -9.18 8.93
C THR A 109 -7.42 -9.62 7.56
N ILE A 110 -6.94 -8.68 6.74
CA ILE A 110 -6.45 -8.92 5.37
C ILE A 110 -4.94 -9.14 5.41
N VAL A 111 -4.21 -8.30 6.15
CA VAL A 111 -2.77 -8.41 6.34
C VAL A 111 -2.48 -8.62 7.82
N PRO A 112 -1.70 -9.66 8.21
CA PRO A 112 -1.39 -9.88 9.61
C PRO A 112 -0.61 -8.70 10.21
N PHE A 113 -1.16 -8.07 11.25
CA PHE A 113 -0.49 -6.99 12.00
C PHE A 113 0.92 -7.36 12.49
N SER A 114 1.12 -8.62 12.90
CA SER A 114 2.41 -9.14 13.33
C SER A 114 3.51 -9.03 12.27
N LEU A 115 3.15 -9.09 10.98
CA LEU A 115 4.09 -8.93 9.87
C LEU A 115 4.67 -7.52 9.83
N SER A 116 3.82 -6.49 9.90
CA SER A 116 4.28 -5.10 9.89
C SER A 116 5.14 -4.77 11.12
N ARG A 117 4.79 -5.32 12.29
CA ARG A 117 5.61 -5.19 13.50
C ARG A 117 6.97 -5.88 13.35
N TYR A 118 7.03 -7.05 12.72
CA TYR A 118 8.29 -7.74 12.46
C TYR A 118 9.17 -6.96 11.48
N ILE A 119 8.59 -6.43 10.40
CA ILE A 119 9.32 -5.63 9.41
C ILE A 119 9.92 -4.38 10.06
N SER A 120 9.16 -3.62 10.83
CA SER A 120 9.66 -2.40 11.48
C SER A 120 10.71 -2.66 12.55
N GLN A 121 10.64 -3.81 13.24
CA GLN A 121 11.71 -4.22 14.17
C GLN A 121 13.02 -4.54 13.44
N LYS A 122 12.95 -5.11 12.23
CA LYS A 122 14.13 -5.44 11.42
C LYS A 122 14.69 -4.22 10.70
N LEU A 123 13.82 -3.32 10.24
CA LEU A 123 14.17 -2.11 9.52
C LEU A 123 13.96 -0.91 10.43
N SER A 124 14.92 -0.66 11.32
CA SER A 124 14.82 0.36 12.38
C SER A 124 14.70 1.80 11.87
N TRP A 125 14.92 2.03 10.57
CA TRP A 125 14.69 3.32 9.91
C TRP A 125 13.21 3.56 9.58
N ILE A 126 12.33 2.56 9.70
CA ILE A 126 10.88 2.70 9.57
C ILE A 126 10.27 3.16 10.91
N GLN A 127 9.53 4.27 10.87
CA GLN A 127 8.67 4.71 11.98
C GLN A 127 7.35 3.93 11.90
N PHE A 128 7.10 3.05 12.87
CA PHE A 128 5.90 2.23 12.88
C PHE A 128 4.80 2.82 13.77
N HIS A 129 3.60 2.92 13.20
CA HIS A 129 2.43 3.53 13.81
C HIS A 129 1.32 2.48 13.91
N GLU A 130 1.06 2.04 15.14
CA GLU A 130 -0.06 1.15 15.43
C GLU A 130 -1.33 1.98 15.52
N VAL A 131 -2.39 1.58 14.82
CA VAL A 131 -3.70 2.23 14.89
C VAL A 131 -4.64 1.32 15.67
N PRO A 132 -4.90 1.59 16.96
CA PRO A 132 -5.74 0.74 17.79
C PRO A 132 -7.17 0.66 17.26
N ASP A 133 -7.81 -0.50 17.44
CA ASP A 133 -9.21 -0.77 17.11
C ASP A 133 -9.58 -0.48 15.65
N ALA A 134 -8.58 -0.47 14.77
CA ALA A 134 -8.71 -0.14 13.36
C ALA A 134 -8.40 -1.35 12.48
N GLY A 135 -9.16 -1.52 11.39
CA GLY A 135 -8.93 -2.55 10.39
C GLY A 135 -8.12 -2.05 9.20
N HIS A 136 -8.18 -2.78 8.09
CA HIS A 136 -7.44 -2.47 6.87
C HIS A 136 -7.84 -1.12 6.23
N MET A 137 -9.10 -0.73 6.43
CA MET A 137 -9.73 0.44 5.82
C MET A 137 -9.59 1.71 6.67
N PHE A 138 -8.77 1.68 7.73
CA PHE A 138 -8.54 2.82 8.60
C PHE A 138 -8.20 4.15 7.88
N PRO A 139 -7.53 4.19 6.69
CA PRO A 139 -7.26 5.46 6.01
C PRO A 139 -8.54 6.22 5.59
N LEU A 140 -9.68 5.52 5.52
CA LEU A 140 -10.99 6.13 5.22
C LEU A 140 -11.75 6.61 6.46
N ALA A 141 -11.26 6.32 7.66
CA ALA A 141 -11.85 6.85 8.89
C ALA A 141 -11.76 8.38 8.92
N ASP A 142 -12.74 9.04 9.55
CA ASP A 142 -12.77 10.51 9.59
C ASP A 142 -11.53 11.07 10.30
N GLY A 143 -10.92 12.09 9.69
CA GLY A 143 -9.70 12.73 10.20
C GLY A 143 -8.41 11.92 10.03
N MET A 144 -8.47 10.62 9.67
CA MET A 144 -7.26 9.80 9.58
C MET A 144 -6.31 10.27 8.46
N SER A 145 -6.86 10.70 7.33
CA SER A 145 -6.05 11.27 6.25
C SER A 145 -5.29 12.52 6.70
N ASP A 146 -5.93 13.39 7.49
CA ASP A 146 -5.30 14.59 8.02
C ASP A 146 -4.19 14.22 9.01
N VAL A 147 -4.44 13.25 9.91
CA VAL A 147 -3.43 12.74 10.85
C VAL A 147 -2.20 12.21 10.12
N ILE A 148 -2.39 11.39 9.08
CA ILE A 148 -1.28 10.83 8.29
C ILE A 148 -0.50 11.95 7.60
N VAL A 149 -1.19 12.86 6.90
CA VAL A 149 -0.55 13.97 6.18
C VAL A 149 0.19 14.90 7.15
N GLU A 150 -0.43 15.24 8.28
CA GLU A 150 0.19 16.06 9.31
C GLU A 150 1.45 15.40 9.88
N ALA A 151 1.42 14.09 10.16
CA ALA A 151 2.58 13.37 10.65
C ALA A 151 3.74 13.40 9.63
N LEU A 152 3.44 13.22 8.35
CA LEU A 152 4.43 13.26 7.26
C LEU A 152 5.01 14.67 7.06
N LEU A 153 4.20 15.73 7.16
CA LEU A 153 4.65 17.11 6.94
C LEU A 153 5.39 17.69 8.13
N LEU A 154 4.98 17.36 9.35
CA LEU A 154 5.58 17.88 10.58
C LEU A 154 6.75 17.02 11.07
N GLY A 155 7.04 15.89 10.41
CA GLY A 155 8.09 14.97 10.83
C GLY A 155 7.84 14.37 12.22
N LYS A 156 6.56 14.24 12.60
CA LYS A 156 6.18 13.62 13.88
C LYS A 156 6.55 12.14 13.82
N LYS A 157 7.48 11.74 14.67
CA LYS A 157 7.94 10.35 14.80
C LYS A 157 6.93 9.51 15.56
#